data_AF-Q0JHI7-F1
#
_entry.id   AF-Q0JHI7-F1
#
_cell.length_a   1.000
_cell.length_b   1.000
_cell.length_c   1.000
_cell.angle_alpha   90.00
_cell.angle_beta   90.00
_cell.angle_gamma   90.00
#
_symmetry.space_group_name_H-M   'P 1'
#
loop_
_entity.id
_entity.type
_entity.pdbx_description
1 polymer ?
#
loop_
_entity_poly.entity_id
_entity_poly.type
_entity_poly.pdbx_seq_one_letter_code
_entity_poly.pdbx_strand_id
1 'polypeptide(L)'
;MGNCSPSPRRRGRPTSPSGSPPLDRTPSAKAAGGGATTTVSPYALARSPSVSAAEADGDDGVVRVYGSDGCPVAWRVRVALLYKAAAPVHFTPSEAAPLGRPVLRLSASDPELCGTADELLRHVDARFEGKPLVTPPERPARVSAAAAAAEEVAELVRLQHRSAERHLEGVAAKVAEMVKKGAKKAGKGAKVVVVEGAEVRRLGKWYGDAMEVMLEHARMEETVLFPDIQRASFPGVLDKANEQHGRHLPMMNGIKEDIKTLLTLELGSSLFQEVLVNLSVRLKALQDHTKEHFKEEERELLPRLEGVRRMQREEGNVSDKSNTAWASEAMGTMEMTHSKLFPFFMTGLLPQEAMQYLDLVCRCTKNTRHLVSMLRSLAERLEDANPAIIHNNPTKLYEHLLGKN
;
A
#
# COMPACT_ATOMS: atom_id res chain seq x y z
N MET A 1 -49.03 -15.54 44.06
CA MET A 1 -48.87 -16.95 44.48
C MET A 1 -47.72 -17.52 43.65
N GLY A 2 -46.63 -18.07 44.16
CA GLY A 2 -46.22 -18.24 45.55
C GLY A 2 -45.43 -19.54 45.74
N ASN A 3 -44.11 -19.43 46.01
CA ASN A 3 -43.26 -20.42 46.68
C ASN A 3 -42.91 -21.72 45.90
N CYS A 4 -41.79 -22.43 46.14
CA CYS A 4 -40.60 -22.15 46.98
C CYS A 4 -39.40 -23.01 46.51
N SER A 5 -38.18 -22.63 46.91
CA SER A 5 -36.99 -23.52 46.89
C SER A 5 -37.08 -24.62 47.97
N PRO A 6 -36.14 -25.58 48.01
CA PRO A 6 -35.04 -25.41 48.97
C PRO A 6 -33.66 -25.96 48.54
N SER A 7 -32.62 -25.50 49.25
CA SER A 7 -31.29 -26.14 49.34
C SER A 7 -31.00 -26.56 50.78
N PRO A 8 -30.07 -27.51 50.99
CA PRO A 8 -29.06 -27.40 52.06
C PRO A 8 -27.63 -27.65 51.51
N ARG A 9 -26.61 -26.82 51.81
CA ARG A 9 -25.70 -26.83 53.00
C ARG A 9 -24.85 -28.12 53.15
N ARG A 10 -23.55 -28.11 53.55
CA ARG A 10 -22.48 -27.10 53.78
C ARG A 10 -21.17 -27.84 54.22
N ARG A 11 -20.01 -27.17 54.23
CA ARG A 11 -18.66 -27.49 54.82
C ARG A 11 -17.60 -27.87 53.76
N GLY A 12 -16.36 -27.37 53.76
CA GLY A 12 -15.75 -26.32 54.61
C GLY A 12 -14.36 -25.85 54.10
N ARG A 13 -13.90 -24.68 54.58
CA ARG A 13 -12.49 -24.17 54.57
C ARG A 13 -11.83 -24.50 55.93
N PRO A 14 -10.52 -24.28 56.23
CA PRO A 14 -9.54 -23.29 55.70
C PRO A 14 -8.50 -23.95 54.76
N THR A 15 -7.30 -23.45 54.40
CA THR A 15 -6.46 -22.29 54.83
C THR A 15 -5.57 -21.76 53.68
N SER A 16 -4.64 -20.85 53.98
CA SER A 16 -3.38 -20.53 53.26
C SER A 16 -2.27 -20.34 54.32
N PRO A 17 -0.96 -20.35 53.99
CA PRO A 17 -0.33 -19.05 53.68
C PRO A 17 0.92 -19.06 52.74
N SER A 18 1.21 -17.85 52.24
CA SER A 18 2.52 -17.25 51.85
C SER A 18 3.78 -18.09 51.59
N GLY A 19 4.48 -17.75 50.49
CA GLY A 19 5.91 -18.05 50.31
C GLY A 19 6.53 -17.32 49.10
N SER A 20 7.20 -16.18 49.34
CA SER A 20 8.04 -15.48 48.35
C SER A 20 9.43 -15.18 48.97
N PRO A 21 10.53 -15.48 48.27
CA PRO A 21 11.88 -14.96 48.57
C PRO A 21 12.41 -14.11 47.38
N PRO A 22 13.55 -13.38 47.50
CA PRO A 22 13.45 -11.91 47.47
C PRO A 22 14.18 -11.22 46.32
N LEU A 23 13.99 -9.90 46.25
CA LEU A 23 14.76 -8.96 45.43
C LEU A 23 16.15 -8.72 46.03
N ASP A 24 17.18 -8.75 45.19
CA ASP A 24 18.51 -8.20 45.53
C ASP A 24 18.69 -6.76 45.01
N ARG A 25 19.60 -6.01 45.64
CA ARG A 25 19.62 -4.54 45.61
C ARG A 25 20.88 -3.95 44.96
N THR A 26 20.67 -2.88 44.19
CA THR A 26 21.59 -1.72 44.00
C THR A 26 22.90 -1.94 43.19
N PRO A 27 23.55 -0.87 42.65
CA PRO A 27 23.31 0.57 42.87
C PRO A 27 23.05 1.45 41.63
N SER A 28 22.79 2.73 41.94
CA SER A 28 22.54 3.85 41.02
C SER A 28 23.80 4.39 40.35
N ALA A 29 23.67 4.91 39.13
CA ALA A 29 24.60 5.86 38.53
C ALA A 29 23.84 7.02 37.85
N LYS A 30 24.42 8.23 37.89
CA LYS A 30 23.78 9.49 37.49
C LYS A 30 23.85 9.74 35.97
N ALA A 31 22.94 10.59 35.49
CA ALA A 31 22.98 11.15 34.14
C ALA A 31 24.04 12.27 33.99
N ALA A 32 24.63 12.39 32.79
CA ALA A 32 25.21 13.63 32.25
C ALA A 32 25.46 13.51 30.73
N GLY A 33 25.36 14.63 30.01
CA GLY A 33 26.04 14.85 28.72
C GLY A 33 25.29 14.43 27.46
N GLY A 34 24.83 15.42 26.68
CA GLY A 34 24.39 15.20 25.29
C GLY A 34 25.54 15.33 24.31
N GLY A 35 25.38 14.72 23.13
CA GLY A 35 26.29 14.85 21.99
C GLY A 35 25.78 14.01 20.82
N ALA A 36 25.47 14.65 19.70
CA ALA A 36 25.08 13.93 18.49
C ALA A 36 26.34 13.37 17.82
N THR A 37 26.53 12.04 17.90
CA THR A 37 27.68 11.35 17.31
C THR A 37 27.24 10.40 16.21
N THR A 38 27.68 10.67 14.98
CA THR A 38 27.63 9.72 13.87
C THR A 38 28.46 8.48 14.22
N THR A 39 27.80 7.37 14.57
CA THR A 39 28.46 6.12 14.95
C THR A 39 29.05 5.40 13.74
N VAL A 40 30.31 5.70 13.43
CA VAL A 40 31.19 4.80 12.66
C VAL A 40 31.59 3.64 13.59
N SER A 41 31.30 2.40 13.22
CA SER A 41 31.60 1.23 14.06
C SER A 41 33.06 0.79 13.93
N PRO A 42 33.86 0.74 15.02
CA PRO A 42 35.23 0.26 14.98
C PRO A 42 35.29 -1.24 15.35
N TYR A 43 34.75 -2.10 14.49
CA TYR A 43 34.96 -3.55 14.58
C TYR A 43 35.62 -4.07 13.31
N ALA A 44 36.80 -4.65 13.47
CA ALA A 44 37.50 -5.36 12.41
C ALA A 44 36.66 -6.59 12.01
N LEU A 45 36.00 -6.50 10.85
CA LEU A 45 35.25 -7.61 10.30
C LEU A 45 36.20 -8.76 9.95
N ALA A 46 35.78 -9.99 10.28
CA ALA A 46 36.44 -11.18 9.81
C ALA A 46 36.44 -11.19 8.27
N ARG A 47 37.59 -11.54 7.71
CA ARG A 47 37.93 -11.52 6.28
C ARG A 47 36.76 -11.99 5.39
N SER A 48 36.21 -11.09 4.58
CA SER A 48 35.25 -11.43 3.54
C SER A 48 35.79 -12.51 2.61
N PRO A 49 34.93 -13.38 2.03
CA PRO A 49 35.36 -14.25 0.93
C PRO A 49 35.82 -13.37 -0.23
N SER A 50 37.02 -13.63 -0.74
CA SER A 50 37.62 -12.84 -1.81
C SER A 50 36.86 -13.06 -3.12
N VAL A 51 36.05 -12.07 -3.52
CA VAL A 51 35.62 -11.94 -4.92
C VAL A 51 36.85 -11.51 -5.71
N SER A 52 37.22 -12.30 -6.72
CA SER A 52 38.38 -12.00 -7.58
C SER A 52 38.21 -10.64 -8.25
N ALA A 53 39.24 -9.80 -8.16
CA ALA A 53 39.27 -8.51 -8.83
C ALA A 53 39.47 -8.69 -10.35
N ALA A 54 38.34 -8.79 -11.06
CA ALA A 54 38.23 -8.60 -12.51
C ALA A 54 36.97 -7.77 -12.76
N GLU A 55 37.03 -6.86 -13.75
CA GLU A 55 35.95 -5.95 -14.16
C GLU A 55 35.61 -4.80 -13.20
N ALA A 56 36.62 -4.01 -12.84
CA ALA A 56 36.46 -2.69 -12.23
C ALA A 56 36.51 -1.55 -13.27
N ASP A 57 35.59 -1.56 -14.26
CA ASP A 57 35.44 -0.46 -15.24
C ASP A 57 33.98 -0.23 -15.70
N GLY A 58 33.00 -0.62 -14.87
CA GLY A 58 31.57 -0.43 -15.15
C GLY A 58 30.66 -0.31 -13.92
N ASP A 59 31.23 -0.25 -12.71
CA ASP A 59 30.48 -0.50 -11.47
C ASP A 59 30.08 0.75 -10.67
N ASP A 60 30.57 1.93 -11.05
CA ASP A 60 30.39 3.18 -10.27
C ASP A 60 28.92 3.70 -10.29
N GLY A 61 28.06 3.11 -11.12
CA GLY A 61 26.62 3.37 -11.17
C GLY A 61 25.71 2.35 -10.49
N VAL A 62 26.23 1.24 -9.94
CA VAL A 62 25.40 0.14 -9.43
C VAL A 62 25.08 0.29 -7.95
N VAL A 63 23.80 0.48 -7.62
CA VAL A 63 23.32 0.48 -6.24
C VAL A 63 23.17 -0.95 -5.74
N ARG A 64 23.67 -1.24 -4.54
CA ARG A 64 23.60 -2.58 -3.94
C ARG A 64 22.90 -2.59 -2.59
N VAL A 65 22.00 -3.55 -2.42
CA VAL A 65 21.35 -3.86 -1.14
C VAL A 65 21.72 -5.29 -0.75
N TYR A 66 22.33 -5.46 0.41
CA TYR A 66 22.65 -6.75 1.00
C TYR A 66 21.73 -7.02 2.19
N GLY A 67 21.20 -8.23 2.31
CA GLY A 67 20.44 -8.65 3.49
C GLY A 67 19.74 -9.99 3.28
N SER A 68 19.20 -10.56 4.35
CA SER A 68 18.44 -11.81 4.27
C SER A 68 17.18 -11.65 3.40
N ASP A 69 16.85 -12.69 2.63
CA ASP A 69 15.59 -12.76 1.87
C ASP A 69 14.34 -12.67 2.77
N GLY A 70 14.49 -12.94 4.07
CA GLY A 70 13.45 -12.79 5.09
C GLY A 70 13.37 -11.41 5.75
N CYS A 71 14.21 -10.44 5.36
CA CYS A 71 14.28 -9.13 6.02
C CYS A 71 13.35 -8.08 5.35
N PRO A 72 12.23 -7.66 5.98
CA PRO A 72 11.30 -6.70 5.38
C PRO A 72 11.94 -5.32 5.15
N VAL A 73 12.94 -4.92 5.96
CA VAL A 73 13.66 -3.66 5.76
C VAL A 73 14.49 -3.69 4.48
N ALA A 74 15.13 -4.83 4.18
CA ALA A 74 15.93 -4.99 2.96
C ALA A 74 15.04 -4.83 1.71
N TRP A 75 13.86 -5.45 1.72
CA TRP A 75 12.88 -5.32 0.64
C TRP A 75 12.24 -3.92 0.55
N ARG A 76 11.93 -3.24 1.67
CA ARG A 76 11.44 -1.84 1.67
C ARG A 76 12.47 -0.89 1.07
N VAL A 77 13.76 -1.05 1.38
CA VAL A 77 14.85 -0.26 0.78
C VAL A 77 15.01 -0.58 -0.71
N ARG A 78 14.94 -1.85 -1.12
CA ARG A 78 14.97 -2.26 -2.54
C ARG A 78 13.83 -1.61 -3.34
N VAL A 79 12.59 -1.66 -2.83
CA VAL A 79 11.42 -1.02 -3.45
C VAL A 79 11.58 0.50 -3.54
N ALA A 80 12.04 1.16 -2.46
CA ALA A 80 12.30 2.60 -2.47
C ALA A 80 13.34 2.99 -3.54
N LEU A 81 14.40 2.19 -3.70
CA LEU A 81 15.38 2.37 -4.77
C LEU A 81 14.77 2.19 -6.16
N LEU A 82 13.93 1.18 -6.39
CA LEU A 82 13.24 1.01 -7.69
C LEU A 82 12.29 2.18 -8.02
N TYR A 83 11.76 2.87 -7.00
CA TYR A 83 10.97 4.09 -7.16
C TYR A 83 11.78 5.39 -7.33
N LYS A 84 13.10 5.41 -7.04
CA LYS A 84 13.94 6.62 -7.05
C LYS A 84 15.18 6.59 -7.94
N ALA A 85 15.83 5.44 -8.05
CA ALA A 85 17.05 5.27 -8.83
C ALA A 85 16.70 4.98 -10.30
N ALA A 86 17.14 5.86 -11.19
CA ALA A 86 17.23 5.55 -12.62
C ALA A 86 18.39 4.58 -12.95
N ALA A 87 19.11 4.11 -11.93
CA ALA A 87 20.28 3.25 -12.02
C ALA A 87 19.95 1.80 -11.64
N PRO A 88 20.69 0.79 -12.14
CA PRO A 88 20.48 -0.61 -11.78
C PRO A 88 20.59 -0.86 -10.27
N VAL A 89 19.57 -1.52 -9.70
CA VAL A 89 19.52 -1.92 -8.29
C VAL A 89 19.81 -3.41 -8.20
N HIS A 90 20.93 -3.77 -7.59
CA HIS A 90 21.31 -5.17 -7.37
C HIS A 90 21.06 -5.57 -5.91
N PHE A 91 20.11 -6.48 -5.71
CA PHE A 91 19.91 -7.13 -4.42
C PHE A 91 20.76 -8.39 -4.33
N THR A 92 21.54 -8.53 -3.26
CA THR A 92 22.34 -9.72 -2.97
C THR A 92 21.86 -10.34 -1.66
N PRO A 93 21.18 -11.51 -1.69
CA PRO A 93 20.82 -12.24 -0.48
C PRO A 93 22.07 -12.51 0.36
N SER A 94 22.06 -12.07 1.62
CA SER A 94 23.19 -12.20 2.53
C SER A 94 22.75 -12.36 3.98
N GLU A 95 22.96 -13.56 4.51
CA GLU A 95 22.85 -13.87 5.94
C GLU A 95 24.09 -13.42 6.73
N ALA A 96 25.17 -13.01 6.04
CA ALA A 96 26.43 -12.57 6.65
C ALA A 96 26.40 -11.11 7.13
N ALA A 97 25.29 -10.40 6.95
CA ALA A 97 25.17 -9.00 7.32
C ALA A 97 25.19 -8.81 8.86
N PRO A 98 25.97 -7.85 9.40
CA PRO A 98 26.11 -7.68 10.85
C PRO A 98 24.76 -7.53 11.55
N LEU A 99 24.50 -8.39 12.53
CA LEU A 99 23.27 -8.41 13.34
C LEU A 99 21.97 -8.61 12.53
N GLY A 100 22.04 -9.19 11.32
CA GLY A 100 20.88 -9.42 10.45
C GLY A 100 20.23 -8.14 9.89
N ARG A 101 20.93 -7.00 9.97
CA ARG A 101 20.46 -5.72 9.42
C ARG A 101 20.89 -5.58 7.95
N PRO A 102 20.06 -4.98 7.08
CA PRO A 102 20.46 -4.75 5.71
C PRO A 102 21.59 -3.72 5.62
N VAL A 103 22.44 -3.91 4.61
CA VAL A 103 23.54 -3.02 4.24
C VAL A 103 23.23 -2.40 2.88
N LEU A 104 23.39 -1.08 2.77
CA LEU A 104 23.20 -0.31 1.54
C LEU A 104 24.55 0.23 1.06
N ARG A 105 24.87 0.05 -0.22
CA ARG A 105 26.01 0.69 -0.91
C ARG A 105 25.45 1.43 -2.13
N LEU A 106 25.67 2.73 -2.22
CA LEU A 106 25.05 3.61 -3.24
C LEU A 106 25.86 3.72 -4.54
N SER A 107 27.16 3.42 -4.49
CA SER A 107 28.09 3.29 -5.62
C SER A 107 29.30 2.45 -5.19
N ALA A 108 30.21 2.11 -6.10
CA ALA A 108 31.46 1.42 -5.75
C ALA A 108 32.39 2.26 -4.84
N SER A 109 32.28 3.59 -4.91
CA SER A 109 33.08 4.55 -4.13
C SER A 109 32.42 4.97 -2.80
N ASP A 110 31.11 4.76 -2.62
CA ASP A 110 30.39 5.05 -1.37
C ASP A 110 30.66 4.02 -0.26
N PRO A 111 30.73 4.44 1.03
CA PRO A 111 30.84 3.53 2.15
C PRO A 111 29.59 2.65 2.32
N GLU A 112 29.75 1.49 2.95
CA GLU A 112 28.62 0.65 3.36
C GLU A 112 27.83 1.32 4.50
N LEU A 113 26.52 1.46 4.30
CA LEU A 113 25.58 2.07 5.23
C LEU A 113 24.75 0.98 5.92
N CYS A 114 24.74 0.99 7.25
CA CYS A 114 23.96 0.09 8.09
C CYS A 114 23.10 0.91 9.05
N GLY A 115 21.83 0.56 9.21
CA GLY A 115 20.94 1.34 10.09
C GLY A 115 19.53 0.76 10.23
N THR A 116 18.66 1.56 10.82
CA THR A 116 17.20 1.41 10.75
C THR A 116 16.69 1.69 9.34
N ALA A 117 15.45 1.27 9.04
CA ALA A 117 14.82 1.55 7.77
C ALA A 117 14.84 3.05 7.43
N ASP A 118 14.50 3.89 8.40
CA ASP A 118 14.35 5.34 8.21
C ASP A 118 15.70 6.07 8.12
N GLU A 119 16.79 5.46 8.57
CA GLU A 119 18.16 5.93 8.28
C GLU A 119 18.55 5.61 6.84
N LEU A 120 18.39 4.36 6.42
CA LEU A 120 18.72 3.93 5.05
C LEU A 120 17.89 4.65 4.00
N LEU A 121 16.59 4.84 4.24
CA LEU A 121 15.70 5.58 3.35
C LEU A 121 16.08 7.07 3.26
N ARG A 122 16.56 7.71 4.33
CA ARG A 122 17.10 9.08 4.27
C ARG A 122 18.37 9.16 3.43
N HIS A 123 19.22 8.14 3.43
CA HIS A 123 20.39 8.08 2.54
C HIS A 123 19.99 7.90 1.07
N VAL A 124 18.99 7.05 0.78
CA VAL A 124 18.38 6.95 -0.55
C VAL A 124 17.78 8.30 -0.98
N ASP A 125 17.06 8.97 -0.09
CA ASP A 125 16.42 10.26 -0.37
C ASP A 125 17.43 11.38 -0.64
N ALA A 126 18.57 11.39 0.06
CA ALA A 126 19.64 12.36 -0.15
C ALA A 126 20.48 12.09 -1.41
N ARG A 127 20.61 10.83 -1.85
CA ARG A 127 21.41 10.45 -3.03
C ARG A 127 20.69 10.66 -4.35
N PHE A 128 19.40 10.37 -4.39
CA PHE A 128 18.56 10.47 -5.58
C PHE A 128 17.63 11.67 -5.44
N GLU A 129 18.01 12.77 -6.09
CA GLU A 129 17.33 14.06 -6.03
C GLU A 129 15.83 13.94 -6.29
N GLY A 130 15.03 14.58 -5.43
CA GLY A 130 13.58 14.59 -5.52
C GLY A 130 12.96 14.89 -4.16
N LYS A 131 11.65 15.12 -4.12
CA LYS A 131 10.92 15.16 -2.84
C LYS A 131 11.22 13.88 -2.04
N PRO A 132 11.38 13.95 -0.70
CA PRO A 132 11.50 12.76 0.13
C PRO A 132 10.39 11.77 -0.21
N LEU A 133 10.73 10.49 -0.44
CA LEU A 133 9.74 9.44 -0.66
C LEU A 133 8.88 9.24 0.58
N VAL A 134 9.50 9.40 1.74
CA VAL A 134 8.85 9.43 3.04
C VAL A 134 9.06 10.83 3.62
N THR A 135 8.02 11.68 3.59
CA THR A 135 8.02 12.86 4.45
C THR A 135 8.04 12.34 5.90
N PRO A 136 9.06 12.64 6.72
CA PRO A 136 8.97 12.38 8.14
C PRO A 136 7.70 13.07 8.63
N PRO A 137 6.81 12.42 9.40
CA PRO A 137 5.58 13.05 9.82
C PRO A 137 5.94 14.33 10.58
N GLU A 138 5.63 15.49 9.98
CA GLU A 138 5.59 16.74 10.71
C GLU A 138 4.58 16.51 11.83
N ARG A 139 5.09 16.27 13.03
CA ARG A 139 4.29 16.33 14.24
C ARG A 139 4.30 17.79 14.65
N PRO A 140 3.23 18.57 14.44
CA PRO A 140 2.93 19.69 15.31
C PRO A 140 3.22 19.27 16.75
N ALA A 141 3.90 20.12 17.52
CA ALA A 141 4.42 19.76 18.84
C ALA A 141 3.36 19.31 19.87
N ARG A 142 2.06 19.32 19.49
CA ARG A 142 0.90 18.89 20.28
C ARG A 142 -0.23 18.25 19.44
N VAL A 143 0.07 17.32 18.52
CA VAL A 143 -1.00 16.47 17.94
C VAL A 143 -1.49 15.47 19.01
N SER A 144 -2.81 15.35 19.19
CA SER A 144 -3.38 14.35 20.11
C SER A 144 -3.18 12.93 19.56
N ALA A 145 -3.08 11.93 20.44
CA ALA A 145 -2.95 10.54 20.01
C ALA A 145 -4.20 10.04 19.26
N ALA A 146 -5.38 10.66 19.48
CA ALA A 146 -6.59 10.41 18.70
C ALA A 146 -6.48 10.99 17.29
N ALA A 147 -6.07 12.25 17.15
CA ALA A 147 -5.86 12.92 15.86
C ALA A 147 -4.79 12.20 15.01
N ALA A 148 -3.68 11.78 15.62
CA ALA A 148 -2.64 11.03 14.91
C ALA A 148 -3.14 9.66 14.37
N ALA A 149 -3.99 8.96 15.12
CA ALA A 149 -4.58 7.69 14.67
C ALA A 149 -5.68 7.89 13.62
N ALA A 150 -6.45 8.98 13.72
CA ALA A 150 -7.45 9.35 12.73
C ALA A 150 -6.82 9.75 11.39
N GLU A 151 -5.76 10.57 11.41
CA GLU A 151 -5.07 10.98 10.18
C GLU A 151 -4.34 9.79 9.51
N GLU A 152 -3.86 8.82 10.28
CA GLU A 152 -3.27 7.59 9.73
C GLU A 152 -4.30 6.75 8.94
N VAL A 153 -5.54 6.67 9.42
CA VAL A 153 -6.66 6.02 8.71
C VAL A 153 -7.17 6.88 7.56
N ALA A 154 -7.26 8.20 7.75
CA ALA A 154 -7.65 9.12 6.68
C ALA A 154 -6.69 9.03 5.48
N GLU A 155 -5.38 9.04 5.72
CA GLU A 155 -4.40 8.97 4.64
C GLU A 155 -4.36 7.57 3.98
N LEU A 156 -4.60 6.50 4.73
CA LEU A 156 -4.83 5.16 4.16
C LEU A 156 -5.99 5.18 3.14
N VAL A 157 -7.12 5.80 3.50
CA VAL A 157 -8.30 5.93 2.62
C VAL A 157 -7.99 6.79 1.39
N ARG A 158 -7.39 7.98 1.56
CA ARG A 158 -7.01 8.85 0.43
C ARG A 158 -6.03 8.17 -0.53
N LEU A 159 -5.12 7.34 -0.03
CA LEU A 159 -4.22 6.54 -0.88
C LEU A 159 -5.01 5.49 -1.69
N GLN A 160 -6.02 4.85 -1.09
CA GLN A 160 -6.89 3.90 -1.79
C GLN A 160 -7.70 4.59 -2.90
N HIS A 161 -8.29 5.76 -2.60
CA HIS A 161 -8.96 6.60 -3.61
C HIS A 161 -8.04 6.91 -4.79
N ARG A 162 -6.84 7.44 -4.52
CA ARG A 162 -5.86 7.82 -5.55
C ARG A 162 -5.41 6.64 -6.41
N SER A 163 -5.29 5.44 -5.84
CA SER A 163 -5.01 4.22 -6.61
C SER A 163 -6.19 3.83 -7.51
N ALA A 164 -7.39 3.74 -6.94
CA ALA A 164 -8.62 3.35 -7.65
C ALA A 164 -8.96 4.33 -8.80
N GLU A 165 -8.91 5.64 -8.56
CA GLU A 165 -9.13 6.67 -9.58
C GLU A 165 -8.19 6.50 -10.77
N ARG A 166 -6.89 6.33 -10.53
CA ARG A 166 -5.90 6.22 -11.61
C ARG A 166 -6.03 4.92 -12.38
N HIS A 167 -6.41 3.81 -11.74
CA HIS A 167 -6.72 2.59 -12.48
C HIS A 167 -7.95 2.76 -13.37
N LEU A 168 -9.02 3.42 -12.90
CA LEU A 168 -10.19 3.76 -13.74
C LEU A 168 -9.82 4.73 -14.88
N GLU A 169 -8.97 5.73 -14.63
CA GLU A 169 -8.43 6.62 -15.66
C GLU A 169 -7.65 5.85 -16.74
N GLY A 170 -6.78 4.92 -16.34
CA GLY A 170 -6.02 4.10 -17.26
C GLY A 170 -6.91 3.21 -18.13
N VAL A 171 -7.89 2.53 -17.54
CA VAL A 171 -8.89 1.73 -18.27
C VAL A 171 -9.70 2.59 -19.24
N ALA A 172 -10.20 3.75 -18.80
CA ALA A 172 -10.98 4.66 -19.64
C ALA A 172 -10.14 5.24 -20.80
N ALA A 173 -8.90 5.67 -20.52
CA ALA A 173 -7.96 6.14 -21.54
C ALA A 173 -7.64 5.03 -22.55
N LYS A 174 -7.50 3.78 -22.08
CA LYS A 174 -7.24 2.63 -22.95
C LYS A 174 -8.40 2.36 -23.91
N VAL A 175 -9.65 2.40 -23.42
CA VAL A 175 -10.84 2.29 -24.29
C VAL A 175 -10.91 3.45 -25.27
N ALA A 176 -10.66 4.68 -24.84
CA ALA A 176 -10.65 5.84 -25.74
C ALA A 176 -9.60 5.71 -26.87
N GLU A 177 -8.42 5.15 -26.60
CA GLU A 177 -7.44 4.81 -27.64
C GLU A 177 -7.93 3.70 -28.57
N MET A 178 -8.61 2.66 -28.05
CA MET A 178 -9.20 1.61 -28.88
C MET A 178 -10.31 2.15 -29.80
N VAL A 179 -11.16 3.08 -29.32
CA VAL A 179 -12.16 3.79 -30.15
C VAL A 179 -11.46 4.58 -31.28
N LYS A 180 -10.39 5.32 -30.97
CA LYS A 180 -9.60 6.07 -31.98
C LYS A 180 -8.96 5.16 -33.02
N LYS A 181 -8.51 3.95 -32.65
CA LYS A 181 -8.03 2.93 -33.60
C LYS A 181 -9.16 2.50 -34.54
N GLY A 182 -10.31 2.12 -33.99
CA GLY A 182 -11.47 1.68 -34.74
C GLY A 182 -12.05 2.72 -35.70
N ALA A 183 -11.96 4.01 -35.36
CA ALA A 183 -12.42 5.11 -36.21
C ALA A 183 -11.53 5.37 -37.45
N LYS A 184 -10.26 4.90 -37.47
CA LYS A 184 -9.33 5.13 -38.59
C LYS A 184 -9.61 4.16 -39.75
N LYS A 185 -10.48 4.57 -40.68
CA LYS A 185 -10.62 3.88 -41.98
C LYS A 185 -9.28 3.81 -42.73
N ALA A 186 -9.10 2.72 -43.47
CA ALA A 186 -7.95 2.47 -44.33
C ALA A 186 -7.86 3.50 -45.48
N GLY A 187 -7.14 4.60 -45.27
CA GLY A 187 -6.64 5.43 -46.37
C GLY A 187 -5.65 4.63 -47.22
N LYS A 188 -5.67 4.82 -48.55
CA LYS A 188 -4.79 4.09 -49.49
C LYS A 188 -3.33 4.17 -49.02
N GLY A 189 -2.75 3.04 -48.61
CA GLY A 189 -1.36 2.90 -48.17
C GLY A 189 -1.13 2.91 -46.64
N ALA A 190 -2.13 3.23 -45.82
CA ALA A 190 -1.99 3.17 -44.36
C ALA A 190 -2.25 1.75 -43.83
N LYS A 191 -1.33 1.21 -43.02
CA LYS A 191 -1.50 -0.06 -42.30
C LYS A 191 -2.69 0.06 -41.35
N VAL A 192 -3.72 -0.78 -41.51
CA VAL A 192 -4.92 -0.73 -40.67
C VAL A 192 -4.55 -1.14 -39.25
N VAL A 193 -4.65 -0.21 -38.29
CA VAL A 193 -4.43 -0.48 -36.87
C VAL A 193 -5.75 -0.95 -36.26
N VAL A 194 -6.02 -2.24 -36.37
CA VAL A 194 -7.22 -2.88 -35.80
C VAL A 194 -7.02 -3.08 -34.28
N VAL A 195 -8.12 -3.05 -33.52
CA VAL A 195 -8.11 -3.45 -32.11
C VAL A 195 -7.93 -4.97 -32.02
N GLU A 196 -6.96 -5.44 -31.25
CA GLU A 196 -6.66 -6.86 -31.11
C GLU A 196 -7.47 -7.51 -29.98
N GLY A 197 -7.89 -8.76 -30.13
CA GLY A 197 -8.57 -9.50 -29.05
C GLY A 197 -7.71 -9.67 -27.80
N ALA A 198 -6.37 -9.66 -27.93
CA ALA A 198 -5.46 -9.65 -26.79
C ALA A 198 -5.47 -8.30 -26.04
N GLU A 199 -5.70 -7.18 -26.74
CA GLU A 199 -5.86 -5.85 -26.15
C GLU A 199 -7.15 -5.78 -25.32
N VAL A 200 -8.26 -6.32 -25.84
CA VAL A 200 -9.54 -6.45 -25.10
C VAL A 200 -9.38 -7.36 -23.87
N ARG A 201 -8.64 -8.46 -23.96
CA ARG A 201 -8.38 -9.34 -22.79
C ARG A 201 -7.57 -8.65 -21.69
N ARG A 202 -6.52 -7.91 -22.04
CA ARG A 202 -5.73 -7.13 -21.07
C ARG A 202 -6.58 -6.03 -20.41
N LEU A 203 -7.40 -5.33 -21.19
CA LEU A 203 -8.37 -4.36 -20.66
C LEU A 203 -9.33 -5.01 -19.66
N GLY A 204 -9.90 -6.17 -19.99
CA GLY A 204 -10.82 -6.90 -19.09
C GLY A 204 -10.16 -7.38 -17.81
N LYS A 205 -8.89 -7.82 -17.86
CA LYS A 205 -8.13 -8.11 -16.64
C LYS A 205 -7.92 -6.85 -15.80
N TRP A 206 -7.43 -5.76 -16.39
CA TRP A 206 -7.19 -4.51 -15.68
C TRP A 206 -8.45 -3.98 -15.01
N TYR A 207 -9.55 -3.92 -15.75
CA TYR A 207 -10.83 -3.52 -15.18
C TYR A 207 -11.26 -4.46 -14.04
N GLY A 208 -11.14 -5.78 -14.22
CA GLY A 208 -11.43 -6.76 -13.18
C GLY A 208 -10.63 -6.55 -11.88
N ASP A 209 -9.31 -6.34 -11.99
CA ASP A 209 -8.44 -6.06 -10.84
C ASP A 209 -8.83 -4.74 -10.14
N ALA A 210 -9.18 -3.69 -10.91
CA ALA A 210 -9.64 -2.40 -10.39
C ALA A 210 -10.96 -2.53 -9.61
N MET A 211 -11.89 -3.34 -10.12
CA MET A 211 -13.16 -3.63 -9.43
C MET A 211 -12.95 -4.40 -8.13
N GLU A 212 -12.02 -5.36 -8.07
CA GLU A 212 -11.72 -6.06 -6.82
C GLU A 212 -11.17 -5.11 -5.74
N VAL A 213 -10.26 -4.19 -6.09
CA VAL A 213 -9.76 -3.16 -5.15
C VAL A 213 -10.90 -2.25 -4.66
N MET A 214 -11.75 -1.75 -5.55
CA MET A 214 -12.87 -0.87 -5.16
C MET A 214 -13.89 -1.57 -4.25
N LEU A 215 -14.17 -2.86 -4.50
CA LEU A 215 -15.09 -3.64 -3.66
C LEU A 215 -14.51 -3.93 -2.27
N GLU A 216 -13.19 -4.18 -2.15
CA GLU A 216 -12.55 -4.32 -0.84
C GLU A 216 -12.48 -3.01 -0.07
N HIS A 217 -12.24 -1.90 -0.76
CA HIS A 217 -12.24 -0.56 -0.17
C HIS A 217 -13.62 -0.22 0.40
N ALA A 218 -14.68 -0.29 -0.42
CA ALA A 218 -16.06 -0.07 0.04
C ALA A 218 -16.45 -1.00 1.22
N ARG A 219 -16.04 -2.29 1.16
CA ARG A 219 -16.27 -3.24 2.26
C ARG A 219 -15.51 -2.85 3.53
N MET A 220 -14.27 -2.37 3.43
CA MET A 220 -13.49 -1.90 4.57
C MET A 220 -14.18 -0.70 5.23
N GLU A 221 -14.72 0.23 4.45
CA GLU A 221 -15.47 1.36 4.98
C GLU A 221 -16.76 0.93 5.65
N GLU A 222 -17.58 0.12 4.98
CA GLU A 222 -18.86 -0.39 5.48
C GLU A 222 -18.73 -1.24 6.76
N THR A 223 -17.59 -1.91 6.96
CA THR A 223 -17.38 -2.81 8.10
C THR A 223 -16.51 -2.24 9.21
N VAL A 224 -15.63 -1.27 8.94
CA VAL A 224 -14.71 -0.68 9.92
C VAL A 224 -15.05 0.79 10.20
N LEU A 225 -15.17 1.63 9.16
CA LEU A 225 -15.28 3.08 9.34
C LEU A 225 -16.71 3.56 9.59
N PHE A 226 -17.67 3.12 8.76
CA PHE A 226 -19.06 3.57 8.83
C PHE A 226 -19.73 3.18 10.16
N PRO A 227 -19.56 1.97 10.73
CA PRO A 227 -20.16 1.63 12.04
C PRO A 227 -19.62 2.51 13.17
N ASP A 228 -18.34 2.88 13.11
CA ASP A 228 -17.68 3.75 14.08
C ASP A 228 -18.14 5.22 13.96
N ILE A 229 -18.28 5.73 12.73
CA ILE A 229 -18.85 7.07 12.44
C ILE A 229 -20.32 7.13 12.86
N GLN A 230 -21.10 6.07 12.65
CA GLN A 230 -22.51 6.01 13.03
C GLN A 230 -22.67 6.05 14.56
N ARG A 231 -21.84 5.27 15.29
CA ARG A 231 -21.84 5.26 16.76
C ARG A 231 -21.52 6.64 17.34
N ALA A 232 -20.58 7.36 16.72
CA ALA A 232 -20.25 8.75 17.08
C ALA A 232 -21.36 9.79 16.78
N SER A 233 -22.57 9.33 16.44
CA SER A 233 -23.78 10.17 16.34
C SER A 233 -23.60 11.33 15.34
N PHE A 234 -23.17 10.98 14.13
CA PHE A 234 -23.17 11.85 12.95
C PHE A 234 -24.23 11.38 11.93
N PRO A 235 -25.54 11.65 12.14
CA PRO A 235 -26.61 11.06 11.32
C PRO A 235 -26.64 11.64 9.90
N GLY A 236 -27.08 10.83 8.92
CA GLY A 236 -27.37 11.27 7.55
C GLY A 236 -26.18 11.36 6.59
N VAL A 237 -24.93 11.30 7.07
CA VAL A 237 -23.76 11.33 6.17
C VAL A 237 -23.48 9.95 5.55
N LEU A 238 -23.74 8.88 6.30
CA LEU A 238 -23.47 7.49 5.89
C LEU A 238 -24.53 6.91 4.96
N ASP A 239 -25.78 7.34 5.08
CA ASP A 239 -26.87 6.88 4.22
C ASP A 239 -26.58 7.21 2.75
N LYS A 240 -25.99 8.39 2.50
CA LYS A 240 -25.57 8.82 1.17
C LYS A 240 -24.44 7.97 0.59
N ALA A 241 -23.38 7.71 1.36
CA ALA A 241 -22.24 6.91 0.92
C ALA A 241 -22.64 5.46 0.59
N ASN A 242 -23.44 4.83 1.47
CA ASN A 242 -24.00 3.50 1.24
C ASN A 242 -24.91 3.46 0.00
N GLU A 243 -25.74 4.48 -0.22
CA GLU A 243 -26.53 4.59 -1.45
C GLU A 243 -25.65 4.74 -2.70
N GLN A 244 -24.54 5.48 -2.64
CA GLN A 244 -23.60 5.63 -3.75
C GLN A 244 -22.90 4.29 -4.06
N HIS A 245 -22.43 3.53 -3.06
CA HIS A 245 -21.93 2.16 -3.24
C HIS A 245 -22.95 1.26 -3.95
N GLY A 246 -24.20 1.27 -3.48
CA GLY A 246 -25.30 0.52 -4.09
C GLY A 246 -25.61 0.91 -5.54
N ARG A 247 -25.39 2.18 -5.92
CA ARG A 247 -25.56 2.68 -7.30
C ARG A 247 -24.37 2.39 -8.21
N HIS A 248 -23.14 2.33 -7.67
CA HIS A 248 -21.95 2.00 -8.43
C HIS A 248 -21.94 0.53 -8.89
N LEU A 249 -22.35 -0.41 -8.03
CA LEU A 249 -22.28 -1.85 -8.31
C LEU A 249 -23.01 -2.30 -9.62
N PRO A 250 -24.25 -1.86 -9.93
CA PRO A 250 -24.88 -2.15 -11.22
C PRO A 250 -24.11 -1.59 -12.43
N MET A 251 -23.55 -0.38 -12.31
CA MET A 251 -22.75 0.24 -13.37
C MET A 251 -21.44 -0.52 -13.60
N MET A 252 -20.77 -0.90 -12.51
CA MET A 252 -19.55 -1.70 -12.53
C MET A 252 -19.76 -3.05 -13.23
N ASN A 253 -20.89 -3.71 -12.95
CA ASN A 253 -21.29 -4.95 -13.60
C ASN A 253 -21.66 -4.76 -15.08
N GLY A 254 -22.39 -3.70 -15.44
CA GLY A 254 -22.72 -3.42 -16.85
C GLY A 254 -21.48 -3.26 -17.74
N ILE A 255 -20.48 -2.53 -17.25
CA ILE A 255 -19.17 -2.37 -17.93
C ILE A 255 -18.42 -3.70 -18.04
N LYS A 256 -18.54 -4.59 -17.03
CA LYS A 256 -17.95 -5.95 -17.08
C LYS A 256 -18.59 -6.80 -18.18
N GLU A 257 -19.90 -6.72 -18.36
CA GLU A 257 -20.61 -7.43 -19.44
C GLU A 257 -20.35 -6.83 -20.83
N ASP A 258 -20.16 -5.51 -20.94
CA ASP A 258 -19.69 -4.88 -22.19
C ASP A 258 -18.34 -5.44 -22.64
N ILE A 259 -17.37 -5.52 -21.71
CA ILE A 259 -16.03 -6.04 -22.02
C ILE A 259 -16.09 -7.52 -22.41
N LYS A 260 -16.93 -8.33 -21.74
CA LYS A 260 -17.19 -9.73 -22.16
C LYS A 260 -17.81 -9.79 -23.56
N THR A 261 -18.73 -8.88 -23.88
CA THR A 261 -19.36 -8.81 -25.20
C THR A 261 -18.34 -8.45 -26.29
N LEU A 262 -17.42 -7.53 -26.03
CA LEU A 262 -16.30 -7.24 -26.94
C LEU A 262 -15.36 -8.44 -27.18
N LEU A 263 -15.31 -9.41 -26.26
CA LEU A 263 -14.52 -10.64 -26.43
C LEU A 263 -15.21 -11.70 -27.31
N THR A 264 -16.52 -11.61 -27.53
CA THR A 264 -17.30 -12.55 -28.36
C THR A 264 -17.64 -12.00 -29.74
N LEU A 265 -17.62 -10.68 -29.92
CA LEU A 265 -17.90 -10.01 -31.20
C LEU A 265 -16.74 -10.13 -32.20
N GLU A 266 -17.08 -10.12 -33.49
CA GLU A 266 -16.10 -10.05 -34.58
C GLU A 266 -15.34 -8.72 -34.53
N LEU A 267 -14.01 -8.80 -34.42
CA LEU A 267 -13.12 -7.64 -34.30
C LEU A 267 -13.26 -6.70 -35.51
N GLY A 268 -13.57 -5.43 -35.25
CA GLY A 268 -13.72 -4.42 -36.30
C GLY A 268 -15.10 -4.38 -36.98
N SER A 269 -16.03 -5.26 -36.62
CA SER A 269 -17.44 -5.15 -37.03
C SER A 269 -18.09 -3.85 -36.53
N SER A 270 -19.18 -3.42 -37.18
CA SER A 270 -19.94 -2.23 -36.75
C SER A 270 -20.43 -2.36 -35.30
N LEU A 271 -20.95 -3.53 -34.93
CA LEU A 271 -21.43 -3.85 -33.59
C LEU A 271 -20.29 -3.82 -32.55
N PHE A 272 -19.08 -4.29 -32.91
CA PHE A 272 -17.91 -4.16 -32.04
C PHE A 272 -17.57 -2.68 -31.77
N GLN A 273 -17.62 -1.82 -32.79
CA GLN A 273 -17.36 -0.39 -32.61
C GLN A 273 -18.45 0.30 -31.77
N GLU A 274 -19.71 -0.06 -31.96
CA GLU A 274 -20.83 0.47 -31.17
C GLU A 274 -20.70 0.11 -29.68
N VAL A 275 -20.45 -1.16 -29.37
CA VAL A 275 -20.23 -1.61 -27.98
C VAL A 275 -19.00 -0.93 -27.38
N LEU A 276 -17.92 -0.74 -28.16
CA LEU A 276 -16.70 -0.08 -27.68
C LEU A 276 -16.91 1.41 -27.36
N VAL A 277 -17.72 2.11 -28.17
CA VAL A 277 -18.13 3.50 -27.88
C VAL A 277 -19.02 3.58 -26.65
N ASN A 278 -20.02 2.68 -26.53
CA ASN A 278 -20.91 2.62 -25.37
C ASN A 278 -20.15 2.31 -24.06
N LEU A 279 -19.19 1.39 -24.12
CA LEU A 279 -18.24 1.09 -23.04
C LEU A 279 -17.45 2.34 -22.64
N SER A 280 -16.95 3.12 -23.61
CA SER A 280 -16.22 4.37 -23.34
C SER A 280 -17.07 5.39 -22.59
N VAL A 281 -18.36 5.51 -22.93
CA VAL A 281 -19.30 6.42 -22.26
C VAL A 281 -19.60 5.94 -20.84
N ARG A 282 -19.88 4.63 -20.65
CA ARG A 282 -20.16 4.06 -19.32
C ARG A 282 -18.97 4.12 -18.38
N LEU A 283 -17.75 3.83 -18.85
CA LEU A 283 -16.52 4.00 -18.07
C LEU A 283 -16.30 5.45 -17.65
N LYS A 284 -16.62 6.41 -18.52
CA LYS A 284 -16.50 7.84 -18.19
C LYS A 284 -17.50 8.25 -17.10
N ALA A 285 -18.75 7.80 -17.19
CA ALA A 285 -19.75 8.03 -16.15
C ALA A 285 -19.35 7.40 -14.80
N LEU A 286 -18.84 6.16 -14.79
CA LEU A 286 -18.33 5.52 -13.58
C LEU A 286 -17.18 6.32 -12.96
N GLN A 287 -16.19 6.70 -13.76
CA GLN A 287 -15.06 7.53 -13.31
C GLN A 287 -15.54 8.82 -12.66
N ASP A 288 -16.48 9.54 -13.28
CA ASP A 288 -16.93 10.83 -12.78
C ASP A 288 -17.72 10.69 -11.47
N HIS A 289 -18.58 9.67 -11.34
CA HIS A 289 -19.27 9.39 -10.09
C HIS A 289 -18.31 8.93 -8.98
N THR A 290 -17.35 8.04 -9.26
CA THR A 290 -16.35 7.60 -8.27
C THR A 290 -15.49 8.76 -7.77
N LYS A 291 -15.10 9.69 -8.67
CA LYS A 291 -14.37 10.91 -8.31
C LYS A 291 -15.19 11.90 -7.48
N GLU A 292 -16.49 11.96 -7.71
CA GLU A 292 -17.39 12.77 -6.88
C GLU A 292 -17.53 12.15 -5.49
N HIS A 293 -17.82 10.84 -5.42
CA HIS A 293 -17.91 10.04 -4.20
C HIS A 293 -16.69 10.24 -3.29
N PHE A 294 -15.48 9.94 -3.76
CA PHE A 294 -14.26 10.07 -2.96
C PHE A 294 -14.04 11.52 -2.46
N LYS A 295 -14.34 12.54 -3.27
CA LYS A 295 -14.27 13.95 -2.85
C LYS A 295 -15.31 14.34 -1.80
N GLU A 296 -16.44 13.64 -1.73
CA GLU A 296 -17.43 13.83 -0.68
C GLU A 296 -16.96 13.16 0.61
N GLU A 297 -16.41 11.97 0.55
CA GLU A 297 -15.90 11.27 1.74
C GLU A 297 -14.67 11.98 2.35
N GLU A 298 -13.72 12.41 1.51
CA GLU A 298 -12.55 13.16 1.96
C GLU A 298 -12.92 14.50 2.62
N ARG A 299 -14.05 15.10 2.23
CA ARG A 299 -14.54 16.38 2.72
C ARG A 299 -15.48 16.26 3.92
N GLU A 300 -16.35 15.25 3.92
CA GLU A 300 -17.48 15.12 4.85
C GLU A 300 -17.31 13.99 5.88
N LEU A 301 -16.61 12.90 5.54
CA LEU A 301 -16.41 11.74 6.43
C LEU A 301 -15.05 11.74 7.12
N LEU A 302 -13.95 11.85 6.37
CA LEU A 302 -12.59 11.73 6.94
C LEU A 302 -12.31 12.74 8.08
N PRO A 303 -12.76 14.01 8.03
CA PRO A 303 -12.59 14.95 9.14
C PRO A 303 -13.28 14.53 10.45
N ARG A 304 -14.24 13.59 10.41
CA ARG A 304 -14.96 13.09 11.59
C ARG A 304 -14.19 12.02 12.35
N LEU A 305 -13.18 11.40 11.72
CA LEU A 305 -12.42 10.28 12.30
C LEU A 305 -11.71 10.67 13.62
N GLU A 306 -11.30 11.94 13.81
CA GLU A 306 -10.76 12.36 15.12
C GLU A 306 -11.83 12.29 16.22
N GLY A 307 -13.04 12.78 15.94
CA GLY A 307 -14.15 12.75 16.90
C GLY A 307 -14.53 11.32 17.28
N VAL A 308 -14.63 10.44 16.29
CA VAL A 308 -14.80 8.99 16.46
C VAL A 308 -13.71 8.41 17.37
N ARG A 309 -12.44 8.67 17.06
CA ARG A 309 -11.30 8.10 17.81
C ARG A 309 -11.17 8.65 19.23
N ARG A 310 -11.69 9.85 19.47
CA ARG A 310 -11.80 10.46 20.81
C ARG A 310 -12.87 9.76 21.64
N MET A 311 -14.09 9.63 21.11
CA MET A 311 -15.20 8.90 21.74
C MET A 311 -14.77 7.47 22.12
N GLN A 312 -14.16 6.72 21.19
CA GLN A 312 -13.69 5.35 21.46
C GLN A 312 -12.70 5.24 22.64
N ARG A 313 -11.90 6.29 22.91
CA ARG A 313 -11.01 6.33 24.08
C ARG A 313 -11.76 6.68 25.36
N GLU A 314 -12.69 7.63 25.29
CA GLU A 314 -13.55 8.05 26.40
C GLU A 314 -14.46 6.91 26.89
N GLU A 315 -14.94 6.06 25.98
CA GLU A 315 -15.68 4.82 26.27
C GLU A 315 -14.81 3.69 26.86
N GLY A 316 -13.48 3.81 26.85
CA GLY A 316 -12.55 2.76 27.25
C GLY A 316 -12.39 1.62 26.22
N ASN A 317 -12.99 1.74 25.04
CA ASN A 317 -12.93 0.75 23.95
C ASN A 317 -11.54 0.68 23.29
N VAL A 318 -10.69 1.70 23.47
CA VAL A 318 -9.34 1.77 22.88
C VAL A 318 -8.27 1.99 23.94
N SER A 319 -7.28 1.09 23.96
CA SER A 319 -6.05 1.24 24.75
C SER A 319 -5.17 2.37 24.20
N ASP A 320 -4.70 3.27 25.06
CA ASP A 320 -3.77 4.36 24.70
C ASP A 320 -2.45 3.90 24.05
N LYS A 321 -2.12 2.61 24.14
CA LYS A 321 -0.82 2.05 23.74
C LYS A 321 -0.68 1.78 22.24
N SER A 322 -1.73 1.89 21.43
CA SER A 322 -1.62 1.66 19.98
C SER A 322 -2.44 2.65 19.14
N ASN A 323 -1.75 3.63 18.56
CA ASN A 323 -2.35 4.52 17.57
C ASN A 323 -2.61 3.79 16.24
N THR A 324 -1.79 2.79 15.88
CA THR A 324 -1.88 2.07 14.59
C THR A 324 -2.93 0.96 14.57
N ALA A 325 -3.59 0.66 15.69
CA ALA A 325 -4.55 -0.45 15.78
C ALA A 325 -5.71 -0.33 14.78
N TRP A 326 -6.24 0.89 14.59
CA TRP A 326 -7.38 1.13 13.70
C TRP A 326 -6.98 1.00 12.22
N ALA A 327 -5.83 1.58 11.84
CA ALA A 327 -5.26 1.39 10.51
C ALA A 327 -4.91 -0.09 10.23
N SER A 328 -4.52 -0.85 11.27
CA SER A 328 -4.26 -2.30 11.16
C SER A 328 -5.53 -3.11 10.91
N GLU A 329 -6.65 -2.71 11.49
CA GLU A 329 -7.96 -3.31 11.28
C GLU A 329 -8.49 -3.00 9.87
N ALA A 330 -8.43 -1.72 9.45
CA ALA A 330 -8.76 -1.30 8.09
C ALA A 330 -7.93 -2.06 7.03
N MET A 331 -6.60 -2.11 7.16
CA MET A 331 -5.75 -2.89 6.24
C MET A 331 -6.02 -4.40 6.30
N GLY A 332 -6.38 -4.94 7.48
CA GLY A 332 -6.69 -6.35 7.67
C GLY A 332 -7.94 -6.82 6.90
N THR A 333 -8.87 -5.91 6.59
CA THR A 333 -10.08 -6.20 5.82
C THR A 333 -9.83 -6.35 4.31
N MET A 334 -8.73 -5.80 3.79
CA MET A 334 -8.39 -5.79 2.35
C MET A 334 -7.42 -6.92 1.99
N GLU A 335 -7.85 -8.16 2.22
CA GLU A 335 -7.01 -9.37 2.06
C GLU A 335 -6.52 -9.57 0.62
N MET A 336 -7.34 -9.29 -0.40
CA MET A 336 -6.99 -9.46 -1.81
C MET A 336 -6.00 -8.38 -2.27
N THR A 337 -6.23 -7.13 -1.86
CA THR A 337 -5.39 -5.95 -2.09
C THR A 337 -4.03 -6.12 -1.42
N HIS A 338 -3.97 -6.66 -0.20
CA HIS A 338 -2.71 -6.95 0.49
C HIS A 338 -2.12 -8.33 0.17
N SER A 339 -2.67 -9.05 -0.81
CA SER A 339 -2.09 -10.30 -1.32
C SER A 339 -1.82 -10.23 -2.83
N LYS A 340 -2.67 -10.86 -3.65
CA LYS A 340 -2.45 -11.02 -5.11
C LYS A 340 -2.46 -9.69 -5.87
N LEU A 341 -3.22 -8.70 -5.37
CA LEU A 341 -3.38 -7.40 -6.04
C LEU A 341 -2.40 -6.34 -5.51
N PHE A 342 -1.52 -6.66 -4.55
CA PHE A 342 -0.66 -5.65 -3.97
C PHE A 342 0.21 -4.92 -5.00
N PRO A 343 0.89 -5.61 -5.95
CA PRO A 343 1.63 -4.90 -7.00
C PRO A 343 0.73 -4.09 -7.94
N PHE A 344 -0.50 -4.56 -8.20
CA PHE A 344 -1.48 -3.83 -9.01
C PHE A 344 -1.85 -2.51 -8.32
N PHE A 345 -2.37 -2.56 -7.11
CA PHE A 345 -2.74 -1.39 -6.30
C PHE A 345 -1.60 -0.36 -6.21
N MET A 346 -0.37 -0.84 -5.99
CA MET A 346 0.82 -0.01 -5.89
C MET A 346 1.23 0.66 -7.21
N THR A 347 0.83 0.10 -8.36
CA THR A 347 1.00 0.75 -9.67
C THR A 347 -0.04 1.84 -9.95
N GLY A 348 -1.10 1.94 -9.14
CA GLY A 348 -2.05 3.08 -9.16
C GLY A 348 -1.54 4.32 -8.41
N LEU A 349 -0.42 4.21 -7.70
CA LEU A 349 0.15 5.28 -6.87
C LEU A 349 1.35 5.98 -7.54
N LEU A 350 1.54 7.26 -7.22
CA LEU A 350 2.81 7.95 -7.50
C LEU A 350 3.91 7.39 -6.57
N PRO A 351 5.21 7.47 -6.94
CA PRO A 351 6.30 6.92 -6.13
C PRO A 351 6.29 7.33 -4.64
N GLN A 352 5.99 8.60 -4.34
CA GLN A 352 5.90 9.10 -2.96
C GLN A 352 4.68 8.54 -2.23
N GLU A 353 3.53 8.44 -2.91
CA GLU A 353 2.30 7.88 -2.35
C GLU A 353 2.43 6.37 -2.10
N ALA A 354 3.08 5.65 -3.01
CA ALA A 354 3.45 4.25 -2.84
C ALA A 354 4.28 4.06 -1.57
N MET A 355 5.28 4.92 -1.33
CA MET A 355 6.10 4.84 -0.12
C MET A 355 5.32 5.21 1.15
N GLN A 356 4.42 6.19 1.11
CA GLN A 356 3.48 6.46 2.21
C GLN A 356 2.60 5.24 2.54
N TYR A 357 2.11 4.52 1.51
CA TYR A 357 1.33 3.30 1.69
C TYR A 357 2.16 2.14 2.24
N LEU A 358 3.39 1.96 1.74
CA LEU A 358 4.33 0.95 2.25
C LEU A 358 4.66 1.19 3.73
N ASP A 359 4.75 2.44 4.16
CA ASP A 359 5.00 2.83 5.54
C ASP A 359 3.81 2.56 6.46
N LEU A 360 2.58 2.62 5.94
CA LEU A 360 1.38 2.12 6.62
C LEU A 360 1.42 0.58 6.74
N VAL A 361 1.58 -0.11 5.61
CA VAL A 361 1.62 -1.59 5.53
C VAL A 361 2.71 -2.18 6.43
N CYS A 362 3.91 -1.60 6.47
CA CYS A 362 5.00 -2.08 7.32
C CYS A 362 4.76 -1.87 8.82
N ARG A 363 3.93 -0.89 9.22
CA ARG A 363 3.59 -0.62 10.63
C ARG A 363 2.40 -1.45 11.11
N CYS A 364 1.54 -1.88 10.20
CA CYS A 364 0.29 -2.59 10.50
C CYS A 364 0.38 -4.11 10.29
N THR A 365 1.14 -4.59 9.31
CA THR A 365 1.30 -6.03 9.04
C THR A 365 2.28 -6.69 10.01
N LYS A 366 1.74 -7.31 11.07
CA LYS A 366 2.52 -8.06 12.07
C LYS A 366 3.11 -9.37 11.53
N ASN A 367 2.56 -9.93 10.45
CA ASN A 367 3.06 -11.16 9.84
C ASN A 367 4.25 -10.86 8.92
N THR A 368 5.46 -10.91 9.46
CA THR A 368 6.70 -10.61 8.73
C THR A 368 6.86 -11.41 7.44
N ARG A 369 6.46 -12.69 7.41
CA ARG A 369 6.55 -13.54 6.21
C ARG A 369 5.62 -13.03 5.10
N HIS A 370 4.39 -12.66 5.46
CA HIS A 370 3.44 -12.09 4.51
C HIS A 370 3.90 -10.72 3.99
N LEU A 371 4.37 -9.84 4.89
CA LEU A 371 4.95 -8.54 4.52
C LEU A 371 6.12 -8.68 3.54
N VAL A 372 7.07 -9.59 3.82
CA VAL A 372 8.18 -9.89 2.90
C VAL A 372 7.68 -10.39 1.55
N SER A 373 6.64 -11.24 1.52
CA SER A 373 6.04 -11.72 0.27
C SER A 373 5.42 -10.59 -0.56
N MET A 374 4.73 -9.65 0.08
CA MET A 374 4.16 -8.46 -0.58
C MET A 374 5.27 -7.58 -1.18
N LEU A 375 6.27 -7.22 -0.37
CA LEU A 375 7.37 -6.35 -0.78
C LEU A 375 8.22 -6.98 -1.90
N ARG A 376 8.46 -8.30 -1.83
CA ARG A 376 9.15 -9.06 -2.88
C ARG A 376 8.37 -9.04 -4.19
N SER A 377 7.08 -9.39 -4.15
CA SER A 377 6.24 -9.42 -5.36
C SER A 377 6.13 -8.04 -6.02
N LEU A 378 6.13 -6.96 -5.23
CA LEU A 378 6.22 -5.59 -5.73
C LEU A 378 7.59 -5.30 -6.37
N ALA A 379 8.70 -5.65 -5.71
CA ALA A 379 10.05 -5.43 -6.25
C ALA A 379 10.27 -6.17 -7.58
N GLU A 380 9.91 -7.45 -7.66
CA GLU A 380 9.98 -8.27 -8.89
C GLU A 380 9.17 -7.62 -10.04
N ARG A 381 7.96 -7.12 -9.74
CA ARG A 381 7.12 -6.41 -10.71
C ARG A 381 7.71 -5.07 -11.17
N LEU A 382 8.39 -4.34 -10.29
CA LEU A 382 9.03 -3.06 -10.64
C LEU A 382 10.34 -3.25 -11.43
N GLU A 383 11.08 -4.33 -11.17
CA GLU A 383 12.29 -4.69 -11.95
C GLU A 383 11.97 -5.07 -13.39
N ASP A 384 10.76 -5.60 -13.63
CA ASP A 384 10.22 -5.82 -14.97
C ASP A 384 9.78 -4.52 -15.68
N ALA A 385 9.66 -3.40 -14.99
CA ALA A 385 9.25 -2.14 -15.57
C ALA A 385 10.43 -1.30 -16.09
N ASN A 386 10.18 -0.48 -17.11
CA ASN A 386 11.12 0.57 -17.48
C ASN A 386 11.06 1.69 -16.43
N PRO A 387 12.19 2.09 -15.79
CA PRO A 387 12.21 3.15 -14.77
C PRO A 387 11.50 4.44 -15.21
N ALA A 388 11.66 4.85 -16.47
CA ALA A 388 11.00 6.06 -16.99
C ALA A 388 9.45 5.99 -16.95
N ILE A 389 8.86 4.79 -16.95
CA ILE A 389 7.42 4.57 -16.78
C ILE A 389 7.05 4.64 -15.29
N ILE A 390 7.85 4.00 -14.42
CA ILE A 390 7.66 3.96 -12.96
C ILE A 390 7.55 5.38 -12.38
N HIS A 391 8.45 6.28 -12.75
CA HIS A 391 8.51 7.61 -12.15
C HIS A 391 7.44 8.60 -12.67
N ASN A 392 6.93 8.41 -13.89
CA ASN A 392 6.17 9.45 -14.60
C ASN A 392 4.73 9.07 -14.96
N ASN A 393 4.36 7.79 -14.96
CA ASN A 393 3.05 7.38 -15.47
C ASN A 393 2.52 6.08 -14.82
N PRO A 394 1.88 6.17 -13.64
CA PRO A 394 1.31 5.02 -12.93
C PRO A 394 0.34 4.21 -13.81
N THR A 395 -0.49 4.88 -14.62
CA THR A 395 -1.49 4.21 -15.45
C THR A 395 -0.87 3.40 -16.59
N LYS A 396 0.20 3.89 -17.22
CA LYS A 396 0.99 3.12 -18.22
C LYS A 396 1.87 2.04 -17.59
N LEU A 397 2.22 2.15 -16.30
CA LEU A 397 3.02 1.14 -15.62
C LEU A 397 2.30 -0.21 -15.59
N TYR A 398 1.02 -0.22 -15.20
CA TYR A 398 0.26 -1.48 -15.20
C TYR A 398 0.01 -2.03 -16.61
N GLU A 399 -0.27 -1.15 -17.59
CA GLU A 399 -0.42 -1.57 -18.99
C GLU A 399 0.85 -2.25 -19.53
N HIS A 400 2.03 -1.71 -19.23
CA HIS A 400 3.33 -2.29 -19.58
C HIS A 400 3.53 -3.66 -18.92
N LEU A 401 3.21 -3.80 -17.63
CA LEU A 401 3.30 -5.06 -16.91
C LEU A 401 2.33 -6.12 -17.44
N LEU A 402 1.12 -5.74 -17.88
CA LEU A 402 0.19 -6.63 -18.57
C LEU A 402 0.69 -7.09 -19.95
N GLY A 403 1.64 -6.39 -20.55
CA GLY A 403 2.27 -6.77 -21.83
C GLY A 403 3.40 -7.80 -21.69
N LYS A 404 3.87 -8.08 -20.47
CA LYS A 404 4.98 -8.98 -20.16
C LYS A 404 4.58 -10.37 -19.64
N ASN A 405 3.30 -10.60 -19.30
CA ASN A 405 2.79 -11.89 -18.82
C ASN A 405 2.12 -12.68 -19.95
#